data_AF-A0A4Y2UDC8-F1
#
_entry.id   AF-A0A4Y2UDC8-F1
#
_cell.length_a   1.000
_cell.length_b   1.000
_cell.length_c   1.000
_cell.angle_alpha   90.00
_cell.angle_beta   90.00
_cell.angle_gamma   90.00
#
_symmetry.space_group_name_H-M   'P 1'
#
loop_
_entity.id
_entity.type
_entity.pdbx_description
1 polymer ?
#
loop_
_entity_poly.entity_id
_entity_poly.type
_entity_poly.pdbx_seq_one_letter_code
_entity_poly.pdbx_strand_id
1 'polypeptide(L)'
;MRWRIVGRLEEGQSQVQICRKFNLTPSVVCNLWKQFQDTGSIERKPKQGRPRATTATEDRYLSIIARRNRGATASELSRDLYAATGTSV
;
A
#
# COMPACT_ATOMS: atom_id res chain seq x y z
N MET A 1 19.38 5.12 13.00
CA MET A 1 20.37 4.86 11.92
C MET A 1 20.13 5.72 10.69
N ARG A 2 18.92 5.75 10.10
CA ARG A 2 18.62 6.49 8.86
C ARG A 2 18.90 8.00 8.92
N TRP A 3 18.54 8.69 10.00
CA TRP A 3 18.88 10.12 10.20
C TRP A 3 20.39 10.41 10.18
N ARG A 4 21.23 9.46 10.63
CA ARG A 4 22.70 9.60 10.58
C ARG A 4 23.24 9.49 9.16
N ILE A 5 22.51 8.84 8.26
CA ILE A 5 22.86 8.74 6.84
C ILE A 5 22.46 10.04 6.14
N VAL A 6 21.24 10.53 6.41
CA VAL A 6 20.76 11.80 5.84
C VAL A 6 21.60 12.98 6.28
N GLY A 7 21.94 13.12 7.57
CA GLY A 7 22.82 14.21 8.02
C GLY A 7 24.19 14.21 7.33
N ARG A 8 24.76 13.03 7.03
CA ARG A 8 26.02 12.93 6.27
C ARG A 8 25.88 13.27 4.79
N LEU A 9 24.71 13.00 4.21
CA LEU A 9 24.41 13.41 2.84
C LEU A 9 24.22 14.92 2.76
N GLU A 10 23.61 15.54 3.77
CA GLU A 10 23.50 17.01 3.90
C GLU A 10 24.87 17.68 4.12
N GLU A 11 25.77 17.04 4.85
CA GLU A 11 27.19 17.45 4.99
C GLU A 11 28.00 17.27 3.68
N GLY A 12 27.40 16.78 2.59
CA GLY A 12 28.05 16.59 1.30
C GLY A 12 28.97 15.37 1.22
N GLN A 13 28.90 14.43 2.17
CA GLN A 13 29.70 13.21 2.09
C GLN A 13 29.29 12.33 0.90
N SER A 14 30.27 11.70 0.26
CA SER A 14 30.00 10.80 -0.87
C SER A 14 29.18 9.57 -0.42
N GLN A 15 28.23 9.15 -1.27
CA GLN A 15 27.42 7.95 -1.00
C GLN A 15 28.28 6.70 -0.82
N VAL A 16 29.42 6.60 -1.52
CA VAL A 16 30.36 5.47 -1.39
C VAL A 16 30.97 5.39 0.00
N GLN A 17 31.41 6.52 0.57
CA GLN A 17 31.93 6.56 1.94
C GLN A 17 30.87 6.16 2.96
N ILE A 18 29.63 6.62 2.76
CA ILE A 18 28.50 6.26 3.62
C ILE A 18 28.21 4.76 3.53
N CYS A 19 28.17 4.19 2.32
CA CYS A 19 27.95 2.76 2.12
C CYS A 19 28.99 1.91 2.85
N ARG A 20 30.28 2.26 2.72
CA ARG A 20 31.38 1.58 3.42
C ARG A 20 31.25 1.70 4.93
N LYS A 21 30.91 2.90 5.43
CA LYS A 21 30.80 3.17 6.87
C LYS A 21 29.64 2.42 7.54
N PHE A 22 28.52 2.28 6.83
CA PHE A 22 27.32 1.64 7.37
C PHE A 22 27.11 0.19 6.88
N ASN A 23 28.04 -0.34 6.08
CA ASN A 23 27.92 -1.64 5.40
C ASN A 23 26.58 -1.80 4.65
N LEU A 24 26.24 -0.79 3.84
CA LEU A 24 25.00 -0.73 3.07
C LEU A 24 25.26 -0.84 1.57
N THR A 25 24.26 -1.30 0.83
CA THR A 25 24.28 -1.23 -0.63
C THR A 25 24.02 0.22 -1.08
N PRO A 26 24.62 0.67 -2.22
CA PRO A 26 24.37 2.00 -2.77
C PRO A 26 22.88 2.31 -3.00
N SER A 27 22.09 1.30 -3.37
CA SER A 27 20.63 1.42 -3.56
C SER A 27 19.90 1.88 -2.30
N VAL A 28 20.32 1.45 -1.11
CA VAL A 28 19.68 1.86 0.16
C VAL A 28 19.92 3.34 0.41
N VAL A 29 21.14 3.83 0.18
CA VAL A 29 21.49 5.25 0.37
C VAL A 29 20.78 6.12 -0.66
N CYS A 30 20.77 5.71 -1.93
CA CYS A 30 20.09 6.41 -3.01
C CYS A 30 18.58 6.53 -2.76
N ASN A 31 17.92 5.41 -2.44
CA ASN A 31 16.47 5.40 -2.16
C ASN A 31 16.12 6.21 -0.91
N LEU A 32 16.96 6.16 0.13
CA LEU A 32 16.75 6.93 1.35
C LEU A 32 16.87 8.43 1.11
N TRP A 33 17.89 8.86 0.34
CA TRP A 33 18.08 10.25 -0.04
C TRP A 33 16.90 10.76 -0.87
N LYS A 34 16.49 9.98 -1.88
CA LYS A 34 15.33 10.30 -2.71
C LYS A 34 14.05 10.42 -1.87
N GLN A 35 13.80 9.47 -0.96
CA GLN A 35 12.65 9.54 -0.05
C GLN A 35 12.64 10.85 0.76
N PHE A 36 13.80 11.24 1.30
CA PHE A 36 13.94 12.45 2.10
C PHE A 36 13.72 13.71 1.26
N GLN A 37 14.29 13.79 0.05
CA GLN A 37 14.06 14.90 -0.87
C GLN A 37 12.58 15.01 -1.29
N ASP A 38 11.93 13.89 -1.57
CA ASP A 38 10.55 13.86 -2.07
C ASP A 38 9.52 14.20 -0.97
N THR A 39 9.79 13.83 0.29
CA THR A 39 8.77 13.86 1.35
C THR A 39 9.16 14.62 2.62
N GLY A 40 10.43 15.03 2.76
CA GLY A 40 10.98 15.59 4.00
C GLY A 40 10.99 14.61 5.18
N SER A 41 10.57 13.36 4.97
CA SER A 41 10.43 12.37 6.02
C SER A 41 11.13 11.06 5.67
N ILE A 42 11.74 10.49 6.71
CA ILE A 42 12.47 9.22 6.64
C ILE A 42 11.65 8.08 7.29
N GLU A 43 10.50 8.44 7.86
CA GLU A 43 9.63 7.49 8.53
C GLU A 43 9.03 6.51 7.52
N ARG A 44 8.75 5.29 7.99
CA ARG A 44 8.03 4.33 7.17
C ARG A 44 6.58 4.78 7.11
N LYS A 45 6.09 5.03 5.89
CA LYS A 45 4.66 5.23 5.68
C LYS A 45 3.91 3.97 6.10
N PRO A 46 2.80 4.09 6.84
CA PRO A 46 1.94 2.96 7.11
C PRO A 46 1.48 2.38 5.77
N LYS A 47 1.59 1.07 5.61
CA LYS A 47 1.07 0.40 4.42
C LYS A 47 -0.46 0.41 4.54
N GLN A 48 -1.13 1.21 3.71
CA GLN A 48 -2.56 1.03 3.51
C GLN A 48 -2.76 -0.24 2.68
N GLY A 49 -3.66 -1.10 3.12
CA GLY A 49 -4.09 -2.26 2.34
C GLY A 49 -4.88 -1.83 1.10
N ARG A 50 -5.31 -2.81 0.30
CA ARG A 50 -6.22 -2.55 -0.82
C ARG A 50 -7.52 -1.92 -0.27
N PRO A 51 -8.01 -0.81 -0.85
CA PRO A 51 -9.33 -0.28 -0.51
C PRO A 51 -10.40 -1.35 -0.67
N ARG A 52 -11.43 -1.34 0.19
CA ARG A 52 -12.55 -2.27 0.06
C ARG A 52 -13.30 -1.98 -1.24
N ALA A 53 -13.56 -3.04 -2.01
CA ALA A 53 -14.38 -2.95 -3.23
C ALA A 53 -15.87 -2.86 -2.90
N THR A 54 -16.28 -3.46 -1.77
CA THR A 54 -17.66 -3.53 -1.30
C THR A 54 -17.86 -2.75 0.00
N THR A 55 -19.06 -2.23 0.17
CA THR A 55 -19.56 -1.66 1.42
C THR A 55 -20.09 -2.77 2.34
N ALA A 56 -20.21 -2.47 3.64
CA ALA A 56 -20.71 -3.46 4.61
C ALA A 56 -22.16 -3.91 4.31
N THR A 57 -22.95 -3.05 3.69
CA THR A 57 -24.33 -3.36 3.29
C THR A 57 -24.37 -4.33 2.10
N GLU A 58 -23.52 -4.10 1.10
CA GLU A 58 -23.38 -5.00 -0.05
C GLU A 58 -22.84 -6.36 0.38
N ASP A 59 -21.84 -6.40 1.27
CA ASP A 59 -21.32 -7.65 1.86
C ASP A 59 -22.43 -8.45 2.56
N ARG A 60 -23.30 -7.75 3.32
CA ARG A 60 -24.44 -8.37 4.01
C ARG A 60 -25.46 -8.90 3.01
N TYR A 61 -25.77 -8.14 1.96
CA TYR A 61 -26.70 -8.54 0.91
C TYR A 61 -26.17 -9.79 0.18
N LEU A 62 -24.93 -9.76 -0.29
CA LEU A 62 -24.26 -10.88 -0.96
C LEU A 62 -24.24 -12.12 -0.05
N SER A 63 -23.93 -11.95 1.24
CA SER A 63 -23.94 -13.06 2.21
C SER A 63 -25.33 -13.69 2.36
N ILE A 64 -26.40 -12.91 2.32
CA ILE A 64 -27.78 -13.42 2.43
C ILE A 64 -28.16 -14.17 1.16
N ILE A 65 -27.90 -13.61 -0.02
CA ILE A 65 -28.30 -14.22 -1.30
C ILE A 65 -27.47 -15.47 -1.58
N ALA A 66 -26.16 -15.43 -1.38
CA ALA A 66 -25.30 -16.61 -1.53
C ALA A 66 -25.74 -17.77 -0.63
N ARG A 67 -26.23 -17.48 0.59
CA ARG A 67 -26.74 -18.51 1.50
C ARG A 67 -28.10 -19.09 1.07
N ARG A 68 -28.96 -18.28 0.46
CA ARG A 68 -30.27 -18.71 -0.07
C ARG A 68 -30.10 -19.51 -1.36
N ASN A 69 -29.21 -19.07 -2.24
CA ASN A 69 -28.96 -19.65 -3.55
C ASN A 69 -27.53 -20.21 -3.59
N ARG A 70 -27.27 -21.32 -2.87
CA ARG A 70 -25.91 -21.87 -2.72
C ARG A 70 -25.22 -22.28 -4.03
N GLY A 71 -25.99 -22.52 -5.09
CA GLY A 71 -25.47 -22.84 -6.43
C GLY A 71 -25.21 -21.62 -7.31
N ALA A 72 -25.52 -20.42 -6.86
CA ALA A 72 -25.33 -19.20 -7.64
C ALA A 72 -23.84 -18.90 -7.82
N THR A 73 -23.48 -18.53 -9.04
CA THR A 73 -22.14 -18.10 -9.41
C THR A 73 -21.88 -16.66 -8.95
N ALA A 74 -20.61 -16.28 -8.83
CA ALA A 74 -20.24 -14.91 -8.46
C ALA A 74 -20.79 -13.86 -9.45
N SER A 75 -20.85 -14.19 -10.75
CA SER A 75 -21.40 -13.29 -11.77
C SER A 75 -22.91 -13.09 -11.64
N GLU A 76 -23.65 -14.13 -11.25
CA GLU A 76 -25.09 -14.00 -10.96
C GLU A 76 -25.31 -13.13 -9.72
N LEU A 77 -24.54 -13.36 -8.65
CA LEU A 77 -24.61 -12.54 -7.44
C LEU A 77 -24.23 -11.07 -7.68
N SER A 78 -23.22 -10.80 -8.53
CA SER A 78 -22.85 -9.44 -8.93
C SER A 78 -23.96 -8.76 -9.74
N ARG A 79 -24.63 -9.50 -10.64
CA ARG A 79 -25.78 -8.98 -11.40
C ARG A 79 -26.98 -8.68 -10.49
N ASP A 80 -27.26 -9.54 -9.52
CA ASP A 80 -28.32 -9.33 -8.53
C ASP A 80 -28.03 -8.12 -7.65
N LEU A 81 -26.77 -7.97 -7.19
CA LEU A 81 -26.32 -6.81 -6.42
C LEU A 81 -26.48 -5.51 -7.22
N TYR A 82 -26.09 -5.54 -8.50
CA TYR A 82 -26.26 -4.40 -9.41
C TYR A 82 -27.73 -4.06 -9.61
N ALA A 83 -28.60 -5.06 -9.80
CA ALA A 83 -30.05 -4.82 -9.94
C ALA A 83 -30.66 -4.20 -8.68
N ALA A 84 -30.19 -4.57 -7.49
CA ALA A 84 -30.71 -4.07 -6.22
C ALA A 84 -30.15 -2.70 -5.80
N THR A 85 -28.90 -2.40 -6.16
CA THR A 85 -28.12 -1.30 -5.57
C THR A 85 -27.55 -0.34 -6.62
N GLY A 86 -27.54 -0.73 -7.89
CA GLY A 86 -26.90 0.00 -8.99
C GLY A 86 -25.37 -0.04 -8.96
N THR A 87 -24.77 -0.81 -8.04
CA THR A 87 -23.31 -0.90 -7.85
C THR A 87 -22.77 -2.16 -8.50
N SER A 88 -21.69 -2.01 -9.27
CA SER A 88 -20.97 -3.13 -9.90
C SER A 88 -19.67 -3.39 -9.14
N VAL A 89 -19.44 -4.66 -8.82
CA VAL A 89 -18.27 -5.17 -8.08
C VAL A 89 -17.60 -6.27 -8.89
#